data_AF-A0A8J7Y6C9-F1
#
_entry.id   AF-A0A8J7Y6C9-F1
#
_cell.length_a   1.000
_cell.length_b   1.000
_cell.length_c   1.000
_cell.angle_alpha   90.00
_cell.angle_beta   90.00
_cell.angle_gamma   90.00
#
_symmetry.space_group_name_H-M   'P 1'
#
loop_
_entity.id
_entity.type
_entity.pdbx_description
1 polymer ?
#
loop_
_entity_poly.entity_id
_entity_poly.type
_entity_poly.pdbx_seq_one_letter_code
_entity_poly.pdbx_strand_id
1 'polypeptide(L)'
;MEVVEGIADIDDVGAFVERLDAIGERHDATIQVFDARYVVDRAHLERAVELATRARSRDDAIAEDFGVEILLYAAGRRQINRALEMGVSEGETPVVAALVTDGASDASADREGAAAADLRELLAPGETLGEYDPERVRSFFDVSDTELAATDGTLADAVRERVALLVVEK
;
A
#
# COMPACT_ATOMS: atom_id res chain seq x y z
N MET A 1 4.03 -11.73 -1.81
CA MET A 1 4.08 -10.35 -1.28
C MET A 1 4.87 -10.34 0.01
N GLU A 2 5.99 -9.62 -0.03
CA GLU A 2 6.79 -9.24 1.13
C GLU A 2 6.39 -7.83 1.59
N VAL A 3 6.56 -7.54 2.88
CA VAL A 3 6.29 -6.22 3.46
C VAL A 3 7.55 -5.70 4.13
N VAL A 4 7.86 -4.43 3.86
CA VAL A 4 8.94 -3.69 4.52
C VAL A 4 8.36 -2.49 5.23
N GLU A 5 8.82 -2.23 6.45
CA GLU A 5 8.47 -1.06 7.24
C GLU A 5 9.72 -0.30 7.66
N GLY A 6 9.57 1.00 7.86
CA GLY A 6 10.66 1.88 8.32
C GLY A 6 10.27 3.34 8.29
N ILE A 7 11.26 4.21 8.47
CA ILE A 7 11.11 5.65 8.36
C ILE A 7 11.85 6.13 7.10
N ALA A 8 11.14 6.83 6.23
CA ALA A 8 11.71 7.46 5.04
C ALA A 8 11.95 8.95 5.33
N ASP A 9 13.16 9.44 5.05
CA ASP A 9 13.47 10.87 5.01
C ASP A 9 13.54 11.31 3.54
N ILE A 10 12.52 12.03 3.08
CA ILE A 10 12.30 12.31 1.67
C ILE A 10 12.51 13.79 1.39
N ASP A 11 13.64 14.14 0.78
CA ASP A 11 13.89 15.52 0.32
C ASP A 11 13.10 15.88 -0.94
N ASP A 12 12.97 14.92 -1.86
CA ASP A 12 12.28 15.06 -3.13
C ASP A 12 11.56 13.74 -3.46
N VAL A 13 10.25 13.83 -3.66
CA VAL A 13 9.40 12.65 -3.90
C VAL A 13 9.75 11.97 -5.23
N GLY A 14 10.08 12.73 -6.27
CA GLY A 14 10.45 12.19 -7.58
C GLY A 14 11.73 11.35 -7.49
N ALA A 15 12.77 11.88 -6.85
CA ALA A 15 14.03 11.17 -6.63
C ALA A 15 13.87 9.96 -5.69
N PHE A 16 12.90 10.00 -4.77
CA PHE A 16 12.55 8.81 -3.99
C PHE A 16 11.89 7.74 -4.85
N VAL A 17 10.90 8.10 -5.67
CA VAL A 17 10.24 7.18 -6.61
C VAL A 17 11.24 6.57 -7.60
N GLU A 18 12.14 7.36 -8.19
CA GLU A 18 13.19 6.84 -9.09
C GLU A 18 14.09 5.79 -8.42
N ARG A 19 14.39 5.94 -7.12
CA ARG A 19 15.15 4.94 -6.35
C ARG A 19 14.35 3.66 -6.13
N LEU A 20 13.03 3.77 -5.87
CA LEU A 20 12.15 2.60 -5.76
C LEU A 20 12.05 1.86 -7.09
N ASP A 21 11.87 2.58 -8.19
CA ASP A 21 11.79 2.02 -9.55
C ASP A 21 13.08 1.27 -9.89
N ALA A 22 14.25 1.84 -9.58
CA ALA A 22 15.53 1.19 -9.81
C ALA A 22 15.72 -0.12 -9.02
N ILE A 23 15.14 -0.23 -7.81
CA ILE A 23 15.13 -1.48 -7.04
C ILE A 23 14.14 -2.47 -7.66
N GLY A 24 12.94 -1.99 -8.00
CA GLY A 24 11.89 -2.81 -8.60
C GLY A 24 12.34 -3.44 -9.92
N GLU A 25 12.93 -2.66 -10.82
CA GLU A 25 13.49 -3.13 -12.10
C GLU A 25 14.61 -4.17 -11.90
N ARG A 26 15.50 -3.94 -10.93
CA ARG A 26 16.62 -4.85 -10.63
C ARG A 26 16.14 -6.23 -10.23
N HIS A 27 15.06 -6.30 -9.47
CA HIS A 27 14.54 -7.53 -8.88
C HIS A 27 13.25 -8.02 -9.53
N ASP A 28 12.84 -7.43 -10.65
CA ASP A 28 11.58 -7.77 -11.34
C ASP A 28 10.38 -7.79 -10.37
N ALA A 29 10.30 -6.74 -9.54
CA ALA A 29 9.32 -6.59 -8.47
C ALA A 29 8.65 -5.21 -8.56
N THR A 30 7.35 -5.16 -8.30
CA THR A 30 6.62 -3.90 -8.05
C THR A 30 6.77 -3.53 -6.59
N ILE A 31 7.13 -2.27 -6.32
CA ILE A 31 7.26 -1.72 -4.98
C ILE A 31 6.27 -0.56 -4.85
N GLN A 32 5.25 -0.73 -4.00
CA GLN A 32 4.34 0.36 -3.65
C GLN A 32 4.56 0.76 -2.20
N VAL A 33 4.94 2.01 -1.97
CA VAL A 33 5.17 2.58 -0.64
C VAL A 33 3.96 3.41 -0.22
N PHE A 34 3.60 3.29 1.05
CA PHE A 34 2.50 4.00 1.69
C PHE A 34 3.00 4.75 2.92
N ASP A 35 2.34 5.85 3.25
CA ASP A 35 2.42 6.41 4.59
C ASP A 35 1.70 5.46 5.57
N ALA A 36 2.48 4.87 6.49
CA ALA A 36 2.01 3.85 7.43
C ALA A 36 0.88 4.36 8.34
N ARG A 37 0.75 5.69 8.50
CA ARG A 37 -0.33 6.31 9.28
C ARG A 37 -1.71 6.07 8.69
N TYR A 38 -1.81 5.64 7.42
CA TYR A 38 -3.05 5.29 6.74
C TYR A 38 -3.31 3.77 6.66
N VAL A 39 -2.34 2.92 7.02
CA VAL A 39 -2.41 1.47 6.80
C VAL A 39 -2.74 0.75 8.10
N VAL A 40 -3.94 0.16 8.17
CA VAL A 40 -4.47 -0.38 9.43
C VAL A 40 -3.80 -1.67 9.89
N ASP A 41 -3.38 -2.52 8.95
CA ASP A 41 -2.64 -3.76 9.21
C ASP A 41 -2.13 -4.40 7.91
N ARG A 42 -1.43 -5.53 8.03
CA ARG A 42 -0.96 -6.30 6.87
C ARG A 42 -2.11 -6.81 5.99
N ALA A 43 -3.24 -7.17 6.58
CA ALA A 43 -4.38 -7.73 5.85
C ALA A 43 -5.06 -6.68 4.95
N HIS A 44 -4.98 -5.39 5.30
CA HIS A 44 -5.33 -4.27 4.42
C HIS A 44 -4.53 -4.32 3.11
N LEU A 45 -3.19 -4.40 3.20
CA LEU A 45 -2.32 -4.44 2.02
C LEU A 45 -2.48 -5.73 1.22
N GLU A 46 -2.56 -6.88 1.89
CA GLU A 46 -2.81 -8.16 1.23
C GLU A 46 -4.10 -8.14 0.42
N ARG A 47 -5.17 -7.58 0.99
CA ARG A 47 -6.46 -7.47 0.31
C ARG A 47 -6.38 -6.55 -0.91
N ALA A 48 -5.66 -5.44 -0.79
CA ALA A 48 -5.46 -4.50 -1.90
C ALA A 48 -4.67 -5.15 -3.05
N VAL A 49 -3.56 -5.84 -2.75
CA VAL A 49 -2.74 -6.54 -3.74
C VAL A 49 -3.52 -7.67 -4.42
N GLU A 50 -4.30 -8.45 -3.66
CA GLU A 50 -5.14 -9.52 -4.23
C GLU A 50 -6.14 -8.96 -5.26
N LEU A 51 -6.82 -7.87 -4.92
CA LEU A 51 -7.81 -7.24 -5.79
C LEU A 51 -7.17 -6.58 -7.02
N ALA A 52 -6.05 -5.87 -6.85
CA ALA A 52 -5.27 -5.31 -7.95
C ALA A 52 -4.80 -6.39 -8.93
N THR A 53 -4.23 -7.48 -8.41
CA THR A 53 -3.80 -8.65 -9.21
C THR A 53 -4.97 -9.25 -9.98
N ARG A 54 -6.12 -9.36 -9.32
CA ARG A 54 -7.34 -9.88 -9.94
C ARG A 54 -7.87 -8.95 -11.04
N ALA A 55 -7.82 -7.63 -10.86
CA ALA A 55 -8.25 -6.66 -11.86
C ALA A 55 -7.35 -6.72 -13.09
N ARG A 56 -6.01 -6.72 -12.89
CA ARG A 56 -5.01 -6.87 -13.94
C ARG A 56 -5.18 -8.16 -14.74
N SER A 57 -5.36 -9.31 -14.07
CA SER A 57 -5.56 -10.60 -14.75
C SER A 57 -6.87 -10.72 -15.52
N ARG A 58 -7.81 -9.79 -15.33
CA ARG A 58 -9.10 -9.74 -16.03
C ARG A 58 -9.20 -8.61 -17.05
N ASP A 59 -8.08 -7.93 -17.34
CA ASP A 59 -8.04 -6.74 -18.20
C ASP A 59 -9.06 -5.66 -17.76
N ASP A 60 -9.23 -5.51 -16.45
CA ASP A 60 -10.21 -4.61 -15.80
C ASP A 60 -9.52 -3.68 -14.79
N ALA A 61 -8.21 -3.46 -14.98
CA ALA A 61 -7.42 -2.57 -14.14
C ALA A 61 -7.89 -1.11 -14.26
N ILE A 62 -7.80 -0.37 -13.16
CA ILE A 62 -8.14 1.05 -13.11
C ILE A 62 -6.96 1.90 -13.62
N ALA A 63 -5.73 1.49 -13.32
CA ALA A 63 -4.49 2.14 -13.70
C ALA A 63 -3.60 1.22 -14.57
N GLU A 64 -2.78 1.85 -15.42
CA GLU A 64 -1.80 1.14 -16.25
C GLU A 64 -0.60 0.65 -15.44
N ASP A 65 -0.14 1.45 -14.48
CA ASP A 65 0.92 1.09 -13.55
C ASP A 65 0.38 0.22 -12.40
N PHE A 66 1.08 -0.88 -12.10
CA PHE A 66 0.61 -1.85 -11.11
C PHE A 66 0.78 -1.35 -9.66
N GLY A 67 1.80 -0.54 -9.37
CA GLY A 67 1.95 0.10 -8.06
C GLY A 67 0.79 1.07 -7.80
N VAL A 68 0.44 1.89 -8.80
CA VAL A 68 -0.73 2.77 -8.74
C VAL A 68 -2.02 1.98 -8.59
N GLU A 69 -2.19 0.86 -9.31
CA GLU A 69 -3.36 -0.02 -9.14
C GLU A 69 -3.49 -0.52 -7.69
N ILE A 70 -2.39 -0.97 -7.09
CA ILE A 70 -2.33 -1.39 -5.68
C ILE A 70 -2.71 -0.22 -4.77
N LEU A 71 -2.19 0.99 -5.04
CA LEU A 71 -2.52 2.21 -4.28
C LEU A 71 -4.01 2.54 -4.33
N LEU A 72 -4.65 2.47 -5.50
CA LEU A 72 -6.08 2.72 -5.67
C LEU A 72 -6.93 1.74 -4.85
N TYR A 73 -6.58 0.46 -4.88
CA TYR A 73 -7.25 -0.56 -4.07
C TYR A 73 -7.02 -0.35 -2.57
N ALA A 74 -5.79 -0.08 -2.14
CA ALA A 74 -5.48 0.20 -0.73
C ALA A 74 -6.25 1.44 -0.24
N ALA A 75 -6.41 2.45 -1.08
CA ALA A 75 -7.16 3.66 -0.76
C ALA A 75 -8.68 3.45 -0.77
N GLY A 76 -9.19 2.34 -1.33
CA GLY A 76 -10.61 2.16 -1.60
C GLY A 76 -11.16 3.26 -2.53
N ARG A 77 -10.34 3.79 -3.44
CA ARG A 77 -10.66 4.97 -4.26
C ARG A 77 -10.19 4.77 -5.70
N ARG A 78 -11.02 5.15 -6.68
CA ARG A 78 -10.67 5.11 -8.12
C ARG A 78 -9.86 6.32 -8.61
N GLN A 79 -9.89 7.41 -7.86
CA GLN A 79 -9.24 8.66 -8.26
C GLN A 79 -7.81 8.69 -7.74
N ILE A 80 -6.82 8.64 -8.64
CA ILE A 80 -5.38 8.65 -8.30
C ILE A 80 -5.04 9.81 -7.36
N ASN A 81 -5.46 11.04 -7.70
CA ASN A 81 -5.18 12.22 -6.87
C ASN A 81 -5.71 12.10 -5.42
N ARG A 82 -6.79 11.32 -5.21
CA ARG A 82 -7.37 11.07 -3.88
C ARG A 82 -6.71 9.89 -3.17
N ALA A 83 -6.11 8.97 -3.91
CA ALA A 83 -5.37 7.85 -3.36
C ALA A 83 -3.92 8.25 -3.00
N LEU A 84 -3.30 9.17 -3.76
CA LEU A 84 -1.95 9.68 -3.48
C LEU A 84 -1.80 10.33 -2.09
N GLU A 85 -2.90 10.72 -1.45
CA GLU A 85 -2.90 11.22 -0.06
C GLU A 85 -2.42 10.16 0.94
N MET A 86 -2.61 8.84 0.68
CA MET A 86 -2.01 7.78 1.51
C MET A 86 -0.61 7.34 1.03
N GLY A 87 -0.09 7.98 0.00
CA GLY A 87 1.28 7.81 -0.47
C GLY A 87 2.28 8.59 0.39
N VAL A 88 3.52 8.69 -0.08
CA VAL A 88 4.59 9.42 0.61
C VAL A 88 4.60 10.90 0.27
N SER A 89 5.15 11.71 1.17
CA SER A 89 5.35 13.16 0.99
C SER A 89 6.77 13.55 1.42
N GLU A 90 7.21 14.76 1.08
CA GLU A 90 8.49 15.30 1.54
C GLU A 90 8.56 15.36 3.08
N GLY A 91 9.74 15.13 3.62
CA GLY A 91 10.05 15.06 5.05
C GLY A 91 10.06 13.64 5.61
N GLU A 92 10.23 13.56 6.92
CA GLU A 92 10.25 12.30 7.66
C GLU A 92 8.84 11.67 7.72
N THR A 93 8.71 10.49 7.12
CA THR A 93 7.43 9.77 7.03
C THR A 93 7.61 8.32 7.49
N PRO A 94 6.80 7.81 8.44
CA PRO A 94 6.73 6.38 8.70
C PRO A 94 6.09 5.69 7.50
N VAL A 95 6.74 4.68 6.96
CA VAL A 95 6.33 4.03 5.72
C VAL A 95 6.19 2.52 5.89
N VAL A 96 5.24 1.98 5.13
CA VAL A 96 5.13 0.56 4.86
C VAL A 96 5.09 0.36 3.35
N ALA A 97 5.81 -0.65 2.86
CA ALA A 97 5.92 -0.96 1.45
C ALA A 97 5.46 -2.39 1.18
N ALA A 98 4.64 -2.56 0.14
CA ALA A 98 4.28 -3.86 -0.41
C ALA A 98 5.18 -4.17 -1.61
N LEU A 99 5.88 -5.30 -1.57
CA LEU A 99 6.70 -5.80 -2.66
C LEU A 99 6.01 -7.01 -3.28
N VAL A 100 5.73 -6.92 -4.58
CA VAL A 100 4.93 -7.89 -5.32
C VAL A 100 5.67 -8.29 -6.59
N THR A 101 5.84 -9.59 -6.80
CA THR A 101 6.36 -10.14 -8.05
C THR A 101 5.27 -10.92 -8.78
N ASP A 102 5.43 -11.10 -10.09
CA ASP A 102 4.51 -11.92 -10.86
C ASP A 102 4.70 -13.42 -10.56
N GLY A 103 3.59 -14.11 -10.28
CA GLY A 103 3.53 -15.54 -10.00
C GLY A 103 3.73 -15.91 -8.53
N ALA A 104 3.52 -17.19 -8.20
CA ALA A 104 3.69 -17.74 -6.86
C ALA A 104 4.70 -18.89 -6.91
N SER A 105 5.99 -18.57 -6.84
CA SER A 105 7.09 -19.55 -6.88
C SER A 105 8.19 -19.15 -5.91
N ASP A 106 9.04 -20.10 -5.52
CA ASP A 106 10.20 -19.83 -4.65
C ASP A 106 11.10 -18.73 -5.24
N ALA A 107 11.31 -18.73 -6.57
CA ALA A 107 12.07 -17.70 -7.25
C ALA A 107 11.42 -16.31 -7.18
N SER A 108 10.09 -16.24 -7.06
CA SER A 108 9.36 -14.97 -6.86
C SER A 108 9.53 -14.49 -5.42
N ALA A 109 9.43 -15.39 -4.44
CA ALA A 109 9.71 -15.07 -3.04
C ALA A 109 11.16 -14.61 -2.81
N ASP A 110 12.13 -15.24 -3.47
CA ASP A 110 13.54 -14.82 -3.42
C ASP A 110 13.74 -13.40 -3.96
N ARG A 111 13.06 -13.05 -5.06
CA ARG A 111 13.10 -11.70 -5.65
C ARG A 111 12.43 -10.67 -4.73
N GLU A 112 11.28 -10.99 -4.15
CA GLU A 112 10.62 -10.14 -3.15
C GLU A 112 11.54 -9.90 -1.95
N GLY A 113 12.21 -10.95 -1.45
CA GLY A 113 13.17 -10.86 -0.34
C GLY A 113 14.40 -10.03 -0.67
N ALA A 114 14.96 -10.15 -1.88
CA ALA A 114 16.11 -9.37 -2.33
C ALA A 114 15.75 -7.88 -2.50
N ALA A 115 14.61 -7.59 -3.13
CA ALA A 115 14.10 -6.23 -3.24
C ALA A 115 13.83 -5.62 -1.86
N ALA A 116 13.30 -6.42 -0.93
CA ALA A 116 13.06 -5.98 0.43
C ALA A 116 14.35 -5.71 1.21
N ALA A 117 15.44 -6.43 0.93
CA ALA A 117 16.75 -6.14 1.51
C ALA A 117 17.28 -4.79 1.01
N ASP A 118 17.28 -4.56 -0.30
CA ASP A 118 17.72 -3.29 -0.90
C ASP A 118 16.84 -2.10 -0.42
N LEU A 119 15.53 -2.29 -0.30
CA LEU A 119 14.63 -1.25 0.20
C LEU A 119 14.91 -0.91 1.67
N ARG A 120 15.23 -1.90 2.51
CA ARG A 120 15.61 -1.65 3.91
C ARG A 120 16.88 -0.80 4.03
N GLU A 121 17.78 -0.82 3.04
CA GLU A 121 18.96 0.05 3.02
C GLU A 121 18.60 1.53 2.74
N LEU A 122 17.45 1.80 2.12
CA LEU A 122 16.95 3.15 1.87
C LEU A 122 16.17 3.76 3.05
N LEU A 123 15.78 2.93 4.02
CA LEU A 123 14.92 3.33 5.13
C LEU A 123 15.68 3.30 6.45
N ALA A 124 15.39 4.24 7.34
CA ALA A 124 15.77 4.08 8.73
C ALA A 124 14.90 2.98 9.37
N PRO A 125 15.46 2.06 10.19
CA PRO A 125 14.68 1.01 10.83
C PRO A 125 13.57 1.57 11.74
N GLY A 126 12.38 0.98 11.67
CA GLY A 126 11.26 1.30 12.56
C GLY A 126 10.06 0.37 12.35
N GLU A 127 9.41 -0.03 13.44
CA GLU A 127 8.13 -0.74 13.40
C GLU A 127 7.02 0.32 13.20
N THR A 128 6.30 0.24 12.07
CA THR A 128 5.29 1.26 11.70
C THR A 128 3.94 0.65 11.34
N LEU A 129 3.92 -0.62 10.91
CA LEU A 129 2.68 -1.28 10.52
C LEU A 129 1.81 -1.58 11.75
N GLY A 130 0.58 -1.07 11.73
CA GLY A 130 -0.36 -1.19 12.85
C GLY A 130 -0.34 0.00 13.82
N GLU A 131 0.66 0.88 13.75
CA GLU A 131 0.74 2.14 14.50
C GLU A 131 0.02 3.30 13.78
N TYR A 132 -1.02 2.98 13.01
CA TYR A 132 -1.75 3.95 12.19
C TYR A 132 -2.42 5.05 13.03
N ASP A 133 -2.71 6.19 12.39
CA ASP A 133 -3.40 7.32 13.03
C ASP A 133 -4.92 7.13 12.87
N PRO A 134 -5.69 6.83 13.95
CA PRO A 134 -7.10 6.52 13.82
C PRO A 134 -7.92 7.70 13.31
N GLU A 135 -7.59 8.95 13.67
CA GLU A 135 -8.35 10.13 13.21
C GLU A 135 -8.15 10.34 11.72
N ARG A 136 -6.90 10.20 11.27
CA ARG A 136 -6.54 10.26 9.85
C ARG A 136 -7.21 9.17 9.03
N VAL A 137 -7.13 7.92 9.49
CA VAL A 137 -7.77 6.77 8.82
C VAL A 137 -9.27 6.99 8.72
N ARG A 138 -9.92 7.41 9.81
CA ARG A 138 -11.38 7.67 9.81
C ARG A 138 -11.76 8.79 8.84
N SER A 139 -11.01 9.88 8.84
CA SER A 139 -11.26 10.99 7.90
C SER A 139 -11.01 10.58 6.45
N PHE A 140 -9.97 9.78 6.19
CA PHE A 140 -9.59 9.38 4.84
C PHE A 140 -10.56 8.36 4.25
N PHE A 141 -10.98 7.37 5.04
CA PHE A 141 -11.93 6.35 4.61
C PHE A 141 -13.39 6.74 4.87
N ASP A 142 -13.69 7.99 5.25
CA ASP A 142 -15.05 8.44 5.55
C ASP A 142 -15.79 7.49 6.52
N VAL A 143 -15.12 7.10 7.62
CA VAL A 143 -15.66 6.18 8.63
C VAL A 143 -16.22 6.96 9.81
N SER A 144 -17.55 6.96 9.93
CA SER A 144 -18.28 7.75 10.94
C SER A 144 -18.34 7.09 12.32
N ASP A 145 -18.58 7.86 13.39
CA ASP A 145 -18.85 7.29 14.72
C ASP A 145 -20.08 6.38 14.72
N THR A 146 -21.12 6.79 13.98
CA THR A 146 -22.36 6.02 13.86
C THR A 146 -22.13 4.65 13.24
N GLU A 147 -21.28 4.58 12.21
CA GLU A 147 -20.91 3.33 11.53
C GLU A 147 -20.17 2.39 12.48
N LEU A 148 -19.13 2.88 13.17
CA LEU A 148 -18.39 2.07 14.13
C LEU A 148 -19.28 1.61 15.30
N ALA A 149 -20.18 2.47 15.79
CA ALA A 149 -21.11 2.11 16.86
C ALA A 149 -22.21 1.12 16.43
N ALA A 150 -22.48 1.00 15.12
CA ALA A 150 -23.50 0.12 14.57
C ALA A 150 -23.01 -1.32 14.31
N THR A 151 -21.71 -1.58 14.47
CA THR A 151 -21.10 -2.89 14.20
C THR A 151 -20.26 -3.36 15.39
N ASP A 152 -20.03 -4.68 15.47
CA ASP A 152 -19.02 -5.24 16.38
C ASP A 152 -17.60 -5.19 15.77
N GLY A 153 -17.44 -4.50 14.62
CA GLY A 153 -16.21 -4.41 13.86
C GLY A 153 -15.28 -3.30 14.36
N THR A 154 -14.00 -3.46 14.04
CA THR A 154 -12.96 -2.46 14.27
C THR A 154 -12.86 -1.47 13.12
N LEU A 155 -12.12 -0.38 13.32
CA LEU A 155 -11.75 0.52 12.21
C LEU A 155 -11.03 -0.22 11.08
N ALA A 156 -10.20 -1.22 11.42
CA ALA A 156 -9.53 -2.04 10.42
C ALA A 156 -10.52 -2.87 9.58
N ASP A 157 -11.61 -3.35 10.18
CA ASP A 157 -12.67 -4.07 9.46
C ASP A 157 -13.38 -3.15 8.47
N ALA A 158 -13.74 -1.93 8.88
CA ALA A 158 -14.35 -0.94 7.99
C ALA A 158 -13.42 -0.57 6.82
N VAL A 159 -12.12 -0.39 7.06
CA VAL A 159 -11.13 -0.12 6.00
C VAL A 159 -11.04 -1.28 5.01
N ARG A 160 -10.90 -2.52 5.51
CA ARG A 160 -10.87 -3.71 4.65
C ARG A 160 -12.15 -3.88 3.84
N GLU A 161 -13.30 -3.49 4.38
CA GLU A 161 -14.56 -3.45 3.65
C GLU A 161 -14.51 -2.43 2.51
N ARG A 162 -14.05 -1.19 2.74
CA ARG A 162 -13.91 -0.18 1.66
C ARG A 162 -12.99 -0.66 0.54
N VAL A 163 -11.87 -1.30 0.88
CA VAL A 163 -10.95 -1.92 -0.08
C VAL A 163 -11.67 -3.00 -0.90
N ALA A 164 -12.46 -3.84 -0.23
CA ALA A 164 -13.21 -4.91 -0.88
C ALA A 164 -14.36 -4.42 -1.76
N LEU A 165 -15.01 -3.30 -1.42
CA LEU A 165 -16.16 -2.76 -2.15
C LEU A 165 -15.78 -2.05 -3.46
N LEU A 166 -14.53 -1.59 -3.61
CA LEU A 166 -14.06 -0.90 -4.81
C LEU A 166 -14.28 -1.70 -6.13
N VAL A 167 -14.27 -3.04 -6.05
CA VAL A 167 -14.53 -3.93 -7.20
C VAL A 167 -16.00 -3.94 -7.63
N VAL A 168 -16.93 -3.64 -6.71
CA VAL A 168 -18.38 -3.66 -6.93
C VAL A 168 -18.88 -2.28 -7.35
N GLU A 169 -18.31 -1.21 -6.77
CA GLU A 169 -18.65 0.18 -7.06
C GLU A 169 -17.94 0.65 -8.34
N LYS A 170 -18.54 0.34 -9.50
CA LYS A 170 -18.08 0.79 -10.83
C LYS A 170 -18.81 2.01 -11.34
#